data_AF-A0A938A9Z3-F1
#
_entry.id   AF-A0A938A9Z3-F1
#
_cell.length_a   1.000
_cell.length_b   1.000
_cell.length_c   1.000
_cell.angle_alpha   90.00
_cell.angle_beta   90.00
_cell.angle_gamma   90.00
#
_symmetry.space_group_name_H-M   'P 1'
#
loop_
_entity.id
_entity.type
_entity.pdbx_description
1 polymer ?
#
loop_
_entity_poly.entity_id
_entity_poly.type
_entity_poly.pdbx_seq_one_letter_code
_entity_poly.pdbx_strand_id
1 'polypeptide(L)'
;MLAAAFNADRIGDIASGIIFGIGGAAVSFGLVGVLMAVPASIGHARLMSGRGVIERWHVTPREWDRFRAFDASRAAQGPTLTNDLPIRNVTPEQGVDVIVGRTQLIVDGSYHTLRPRGLPELRAVGWLNAPADPECLEFALLYPAGRYGGARLLSLRVPVPPSAREAGVRVYHHFEASVPKFRPGLAYRRPGLVFGWGIGLTLACLAVSGVGWLLAARGMAGDLPAILMVSGLVAGICPLLVTVLVALITQPWKKK
;
A
#
# COMPACT_ATOMS: atom_id res chain seq x y z
N MET A 1 -28.30 46.43 -22.59
CA MET A 1 -28.72 45.05 -22.88
C MET A 1 -27.55 44.08 -23.09
N LEU A 2 -26.50 44.44 -23.85
CA LEU A 2 -25.33 43.57 -24.08
C LEU A 2 -24.50 43.19 -22.84
N ALA A 3 -24.38 44.07 -21.84
CA ALA A 3 -23.62 43.80 -20.61
C ALA A 3 -24.27 42.77 -19.67
N ALA A 4 -25.60 42.61 -19.74
CA ALA A 4 -26.33 41.62 -18.92
C ALA A 4 -26.24 40.21 -19.51
N ALA A 5 -26.21 40.09 -20.84
CA ALA A 5 -26.00 38.81 -21.54
C ALA A 5 -24.59 38.24 -21.30
N PHE A 6 -23.55 39.08 -21.37
CA PHE A 6 -22.17 38.66 -21.08
C PHE A 6 -21.95 38.18 -19.62
N ASN A 7 -22.74 38.69 -18.67
CA ASN A 7 -22.65 38.27 -17.27
C ASN A 7 -23.42 36.96 -17.02
N ALA A 8 -24.55 36.73 -17.71
CA ALA A 8 -25.34 35.51 -17.59
C ALA A 8 -24.59 34.29 -18.15
N ASP A 9 -23.94 34.42 -19.31
CA ASP A 9 -23.13 33.35 -19.90
C ASP A 9 -21.92 32.99 -19.02
N ARG A 10 -21.25 34.01 -18.45
CA ARG A 10 -20.11 33.82 -17.56
C ARG A 10 -20.49 33.15 -16.24
N ILE A 11 -21.68 33.42 -15.70
CA ILE A 11 -22.21 32.77 -14.49
C ILE A 11 -22.64 31.32 -14.80
N GLY A 12 -23.22 31.07 -15.97
CA GLY A 12 -23.57 29.73 -16.44
C GLY A 12 -22.35 28.82 -16.62
N ASP A 13 -21.25 29.36 -17.16
CA ASP A 13 -19.99 28.65 -17.32
C ASP A 13 -19.29 28.34 -15.98
N ILE A 14 -19.33 29.29 -15.03
CA ILE A 14 -18.77 29.09 -13.69
C ILE A 14 -19.59 28.05 -12.91
N ALA A 15 -20.92 28.12 -12.95
CA ALA A 15 -21.79 27.15 -12.29
C ALA A 15 -21.64 25.74 -12.88
N SER A 16 -21.57 25.63 -14.21
CA SER A 16 -21.32 24.37 -14.91
C SER A 16 -19.93 23.81 -14.57
N GLY A 17 -18.89 24.65 -14.53
CA GLY A 17 -17.54 24.26 -14.12
C GLY A 17 -17.45 23.77 -12.67
N ILE A 18 -18.18 24.40 -11.75
CA ILE A 18 -18.25 23.97 -10.34
C ILE A 18 -18.97 22.62 -10.20
N ILE A 19 -20.11 22.44 -10.89
CA ILE A 19 -20.86 21.16 -10.86
C ILE A 19 -20.02 20.03 -11.47
N PHE A 20 -19.32 20.28 -12.58
CA PHE A 20 -18.41 19.29 -13.19
C PHE A 20 -17.21 19.00 -12.29
N GLY A 21 -16.65 20.02 -11.63
CA GLY A 21 -15.54 19.86 -10.69
C GLY A 21 -15.92 19.04 -9.45
N ILE A 22 -17.07 19.35 -8.84
CA ILE A 22 -17.58 18.63 -7.66
C ILE A 22 -18.02 17.22 -8.06
N GLY A 23 -18.76 17.06 -9.16
CA GLY A 23 -19.22 15.77 -9.67
C GLY A 23 -18.06 14.86 -10.08
N GLY A 24 -17.07 15.39 -10.79
CA GLY A 24 -15.87 14.66 -11.18
C GLY A 24 -15.01 14.24 -9.98
N ALA A 25 -14.86 15.11 -8.99
CA ALA A 25 -14.19 14.76 -7.73
C ALA A 25 -14.97 13.67 -6.97
N ALA A 26 -16.28 13.82 -6.81
CA ALA A 26 -17.12 12.84 -6.10
C ALA A 26 -17.09 11.45 -6.76
N VAL A 27 -17.13 11.38 -8.10
CA VAL A 27 -17.00 10.12 -8.84
C VAL A 27 -15.60 9.53 -8.68
N SER A 28 -14.55 10.34 -8.75
CA SER A 28 -13.16 9.86 -8.62
C SER A 28 -12.88 9.33 -7.20
N PHE A 29 -13.25 10.09 -6.17
CA PHE A 29 -13.09 9.67 -4.77
C PHE A 29 -14.02 8.51 -4.42
N GLY A 30 -15.26 8.52 -4.92
CA GLY A 30 -16.22 7.44 -4.75
C GLY A 30 -15.74 6.13 -5.38
N LEU A 31 -15.22 6.19 -6.61
CA LEU A 31 -14.68 5.02 -7.32
C LEU A 31 -13.47 4.44 -6.58
N VAL A 32 -12.53 5.28 -6.14
CA VAL A 32 -11.39 4.84 -5.32
C VAL A 32 -11.87 4.20 -4.02
N GLY A 33 -12.86 4.81 -3.35
CA GLY A 33 -13.47 4.25 -2.15
C GLY A 33 -14.07 2.86 -2.37
N VAL A 34 -14.85 2.69 -3.43
CA VAL A 34 -15.46 1.39 -3.79
C VAL A 34 -14.39 0.35 -4.14
N LEU A 35 -13.37 0.71 -4.92
CA LEU A 35 -12.28 -0.19 -5.29
C LEU A 35 -11.47 -0.68 -4.09
N MET A 36 -11.39 0.12 -3.02
CA MET A 36 -10.69 -0.27 -1.79
C MET A 36 -11.61 -1.01 -0.80
N ALA A 37 -12.86 -0.55 -0.64
CA ALA A 37 -13.80 -1.10 0.35
C ALA A 37 -14.38 -2.45 -0.07
N VAL A 38 -14.78 -2.63 -1.33
CA VAL A 38 -15.45 -3.85 -1.78
C VAL A 38 -14.60 -5.10 -1.58
N PRO A 39 -13.30 -5.14 -1.95
CA PRO A 39 -12.47 -6.30 -1.69
C PRO A 39 -12.31 -6.61 -0.19
N ALA A 40 -12.26 -5.59 0.66
CA ALA A 40 -12.18 -5.75 2.11
C ALA A 40 -13.50 -6.34 2.67
N SER A 41 -14.65 -5.81 2.25
CA SER A 41 -15.97 -6.33 2.64
C SER A 41 -16.19 -7.78 2.18
N ILE A 42 -15.78 -8.12 0.95
CA ILE A 42 -15.82 -9.51 0.45
C ILE A 42 -14.89 -10.40 1.28
N GLY A 43 -13.69 -9.94 1.60
CA GLY A 43 -12.73 -10.67 2.44
C GLY A 43 -13.27 -10.95 3.84
N HIS A 44 -13.85 -9.93 4.47
CA HIS A 44 -14.52 -10.03 5.77
C HIS A 44 -15.68 -11.02 5.73
N ALA A 45 -16.62 -10.87 4.77
CA ALA A 45 -17.77 -11.75 4.63
C ALA A 45 -17.36 -13.21 4.38
N ARG A 46 -16.31 -13.45 3.59
CA ARG A 46 -15.76 -14.79 3.36
C ARG A 46 -15.24 -15.41 4.67
N LEU A 47 -14.47 -14.65 5.44
CA LEU A 47 -13.89 -15.14 6.69
C LEU A 47 -14.96 -15.42 7.75
N MET A 48 -15.95 -14.54 7.86
CA MET A 48 -17.12 -14.75 8.72
C MET A 48 -17.92 -16.00 8.31
N SER A 49 -18.06 -16.25 7.01
CA SER A 49 -18.71 -17.46 6.47
C SER A 49 -17.89 -18.76 6.60
N GLY A 50 -16.70 -18.72 7.23
CA GLY A 50 -15.80 -19.87 7.37
C GLY A 50 -14.95 -20.19 6.13
N ARG A 51 -15.14 -19.46 5.01
CA ARG A 51 -14.39 -19.71 3.78
C ARG A 51 -12.95 -19.21 3.89
N GLY A 52 -12.00 -20.14 3.76
CA GLY A 52 -10.57 -19.83 3.79
C GLY A 52 -10.04 -19.54 5.19
N VAL A 53 -10.76 -19.96 6.24
CA VAL A 53 -10.28 -19.99 7.62
C VAL A 53 -9.22 -21.08 7.76
N ILE A 54 -8.12 -20.73 8.42
CA ILE A 54 -7.09 -21.67 8.86
C ILE A 54 -7.43 -22.12 10.29
N GLU A 55 -7.64 -21.17 11.18
CA GLU A 55 -7.91 -21.41 12.59
C GLU A 55 -8.89 -20.39 13.15
N ARG A 56 -9.61 -20.79 14.19
CA ARG A 56 -10.44 -19.91 15.01
C ARG A 56 -10.24 -20.28 16.47
N TRP A 57 -10.02 -19.29 17.32
CA TRP A 57 -9.98 -19.49 18.76
C TRP A 57 -10.67 -18.36 19.50
N HIS A 58 -11.07 -18.68 20.72
CA HIS A 58 -11.75 -17.77 21.62
C HIS A 58 -10.80 -17.34 22.74
N VAL A 59 -10.82 -16.06 23.09
CA VAL A 59 -10.01 -15.44 24.14
C VAL A 59 -10.95 -14.96 25.23
N THR A 60 -10.82 -15.54 26.41
CA THR A 60 -11.67 -15.20 27.55
C THR A 60 -11.46 -13.74 28.00
N PRO A 61 -12.42 -13.12 28.71
CA PRO A 61 -12.27 -11.75 29.23
C PRO A 61 -10.98 -11.54 30.02
N ARG A 62 -10.61 -12.52 30.87
CA ARG A 62 -9.39 -12.46 31.69
C ARG A 62 -8.11 -12.56 30.87
N GLU A 63 -8.11 -13.33 29.79
CA GLU A 63 -6.98 -13.40 28.85
C GLU A 63 -6.85 -12.08 28.08
N TRP A 64 -7.98 -11.51 27.67
CA TRP A 64 -8.01 -10.22 26.99
C TRP A 64 -7.48 -9.09 27.88
N ASP A 65 -7.82 -9.06 29.17
CA ASP A 65 -7.31 -8.07 30.12
C ASP A 65 -5.79 -8.14 30.27
N ARG A 66 -5.25 -9.36 30.38
CA ARG A 66 -3.81 -9.59 30.45
C ARG A 66 -3.11 -9.14 29.17
N PHE A 67 -3.66 -9.51 28.02
CA PHE A 67 -3.17 -9.07 26.72
C PHE A 67 -3.18 -7.54 26.59
N ARG A 68 -4.27 -6.86 26.98
CA ARG A 68 -4.37 -5.40 26.94
C ARG A 68 -3.30 -4.73 27.80
N ALA A 69 -3.05 -5.24 29.01
CA ALA A 69 -1.99 -4.72 29.88
C ALA A 69 -0.60 -4.89 29.25
N PHE A 70 -0.33 -6.05 28.67
CA PHE A 70 0.92 -6.32 27.95
C PHE A 70 1.08 -5.41 26.73
N ASP A 71 0.04 -5.24 25.92
CA ASP A 71 0.09 -4.39 24.73
C ASP A 71 0.29 -2.92 25.10
N ALA A 72 -0.37 -2.43 26.14
CA ALA A 72 -0.16 -1.08 26.65
C ALA A 72 1.30 -0.86 27.09
N SER A 73 1.93 -1.83 27.78
CA SER A 73 3.34 -1.73 28.17
C SER A 73 4.30 -1.72 26.98
N ARG A 74 3.92 -2.38 25.87
CA ARG A 74 4.69 -2.40 24.61
C ARG A 74 4.54 -1.09 23.86
N ALA A 75 3.31 -0.61 23.71
CA ALA A 75 3.02 0.65 23.02
C ALA A 75 3.73 1.85 23.68
N ALA A 76 3.89 1.82 25.01
CA ALA A 76 4.64 2.84 25.75
C ALA A 76 6.14 2.91 25.42
N GLN A 77 6.72 1.86 24.81
CA GLN A 77 8.17 1.81 24.48
C GLN A 77 8.51 2.57 23.19
N GLY A 78 7.54 2.82 22.31
CA GLY A 78 7.78 3.60 21.11
C GLY A 78 6.66 3.53 20.07
N PRO A 79 6.57 4.53 19.16
CA PRO A 79 5.46 4.66 18.22
C PRO A 79 5.40 3.54 17.17
N THR A 80 6.52 2.89 16.86
CA THR A 80 6.58 1.72 15.97
C THR A 80 6.05 0.44 16.62
N LEU A 81 5.90 0.45 17.95
CA LEU A 81 5.37 -0.65 18.74
C LEU A 81 3.89 -0.44 19.09
N THR A 82 3.24 0.59 18.55
CA THR A 82 1.79 0.74 18.67
C THR A 82 1.09 -0.39 17.92
N ASN A 83 0.08 -0.99 18.56
CA ASN A 83 -0.69 -2.05 17.95
C ASN A 83 -1.63 -1.49 16.87
N ASP A 84 -1.68 -2.13 15.71
CA ASP A 84 -2.65 -1.84 14.65
C ASP A 84 -4.06 -2.26 15.04
N LEU A 85 -4.21 -3.18 16.00
CA LEU A 85 -5.48 -3.58 16.57
C LEU A 85 -6.06 -2.47 17.45
N PRO A 86 -7.27 -1.96 17.17
CA PRO A 86 -7.96 -1.05 18.09
C PRO A 86 -8.43 -1.82 19.32
N ILE A 87 -7.68 -1.74 20.42
CA ILE A 87 -8.05 -2.40 21.68
C ILE A 87 -9.09 -1.56 22.41
N ARG A 88 -10.25 -2.17 22.74
CA ARG A 88 -11.31 -1.51 23.52
C ARG A 88 -10.88 -1.25 24.97
N ASN A 89 -11.26 -0.09 25.49
CA ASN A 89 -11.05 0.28 26.90
C ASN A 89 -11.86 -0.61 27.86
N VAL A 90 -13.04 -1.06 27.43
CA VAL A 90 -13.92 -1.92 28.22
C VAL A 90 -13.76 -3.37 27.74
N THR A 91 -13.59 -4.27 28.70
CA THR A 91 -13.45 -5.72 28.45
C THR A 91 -14.79 -6.31 28.03
N PRO A 92 -14.88 -6.99 26.89
CA PRO A 92 -16.09 -7.70 26.49
C PRO A 92 -16.41 -8.83 27.47
N GLU A 93 -17.62 -8.88 28.00
CA GLU A 93 -18.04 -9.91 28.98
C GLU A 93 -17.96 -11.33 28.41
N GLN A 94 -18.20 -11.47 27.10
CA GLN A 94 -18.15 -12.75 26.41
C GLN A 94 -16.73 -13.14 25.98
N GLY A 95 -15.74 -12.27 26.15
CA GLY A 95 -14.42 -12.43 25.52
C GLY A 95 -14.41 -12.01 24.06
N VAL A 96 -13.37 -12.38 23.33
CA VAL A 96 -13.22 -12.03 21.91
C VAL A 96 -12.86 -13.24 21.07
N ASP A 97 -13.38 -13.28 19.85
CA ASP A 97 -12.99 -14.28 18.87
C ASP A 97 -11.85 -13.78 17.99
N VAL A 98 -10.94 -14.70 17.71
CA VAL A 98 -9.88 -14.55 16.73
C VAL A 98 -10.15 -15.53 15.59
N ILE A 99 -10.32 -15.01 14.39
CA ILE A 99 -10.54 -15.79 13.18
C ILE A 99 -9.40 -15.51 12.22
N VAL A 100 -8.60 -16.53 11.91
CA VAL A 100 -7.44 -16.39 11.03
C VAL A 100 -7.72 -17.08 9.72
N GLY A 101 -7.56 -16.36 8.61
CA GLY A 101 -7.62 -16.88 7.26
C GLY A 101 -6.27 -16.90 6.57
N ARG A 102 -6.27 -17.28 5.29
CA ARG A 102 -5.03 -17.41 4.51
C ARG A 102 -4.20 -16.13 4.37
N THR A 103 -4.86 -14.98 4.26
CA THR A 103 -4.23 -13.66 4.04
C THR A 103 -4.92 -12.54 4.82
N GLN A 104 -5.71 -12.89 5.83
CA GLN A 104 -6.53 -11.96 6.57
C GLN A 104 -6.81 -12.52 7.97
N LEU A 105 -7.11 -11.65 8.92
CA LEU A 105 -7.54 -12.02 10.26
C LEU A 105 -8.66 -11.10 10.72
N ILE A 106 -9.53 -11.61 11.59
CA ILE A 106 -10.49 -10.83 12.35
C ILE A 106 -10.19 -11.04 13.82
N VAL A 107 -10.07 -9.96 14.58
CA VAL A 107 -9.91 -9.97 16.04
C VAL A 107 -10.86 -8.95 16.61
N ASP A 108 -11.71 -9.37 17.56
CA ASP A 108 -12.69 -8.47 18.19
C ASP A 108 -13.58 -7.71 17.17
N GLY A 109 -13.89 -8.38 16.05
CA GLY A 109 -14.66 -7.81 14.93
C GLY A 109 -13.86 -6.91 14.00
N SER A 110 -12.63 -6.52 14.34
CA SER A 110 -11.75 -5.73 13.49
C SER A 110 -11.10 -6.60 12.41
N TYR A 111 -11.25 -6.22 11.15
CA TYR A 111 -10.69 -6.93 10.00
C TYR A 111 -9.33 -6.36 9.60
N HIS A 112 -8.32 -7.23 9.55
CA HIS A 112 -6.97 -6.88 9.13
C HIS A 112 -6.50 -7.76 7.97
N THR A 113 -5.76 -7.16 7.05
CA THR A 113 -5.23 -7.83 5.86
C THR A 113 -3.76 -8.20 6.09
N LEU A 114 -3.42 -9.48 5.93
CA LEU A 114 -2.08 -10.05 6.07
C LEU A 114 -1.56 -10.53 4.70
N ARG A 115 -1.27 -9.60 3.80
CA ARG A 115 -0.82 -9.94 2.43
C ARG A 115 0.71 -9.90 2.33
N PRO A 116 1.39 -11.00 1.95
CA PRO A 116 2.83 -10.98 1.71
C PRO A 116 3.29 -9.96 0.67
N ARG A 117 2.50 -9.69 -0.38
CA ARG A 117 2.88 -8.79 -1.48
C ARG A 117 1.79 -7.76 -1.80
N GLY A 118 0.94 -7.49 -0.82
CA GLY A 118 -0.15 -6.53 -0.95
C GLY A 118 0.07 -5.30 -0.09
N LEU A 119 -0.90 -4.41 -0.09
CA LEU A 119 -0.96 -3.30 0.85
C LEU A 119 -2.03 -3.63 1.92
N PRO A 120 -1.70 -3.59 3.21
CA PRO A 120 -0.35 -3.51 3.79
C PRO A 120 0.50 -4.76 3.50
N GLU A 121 1.84 -4.58 3.44
CA GLU A 121 2.78 -5.67 3.19
C GLU A 121 3.15 -6.36 4.51
N LEU A 122 2.94 -7.68 4.59
CA LEU A 122 3.39 -8.49 5.71
C LEU A 122 4.91 -8.72 5.61
N ARG A 123 5.66 -8.17 6.58
CA ARG A 123 7.13 -8.17 6.59
C ARG A 123 7.74 -9.23 7.49
N ALA A 124 7.09 -9.53 8.60
CA ALA A 124 7.56 -10.51 9.57
C ALA A 124 6.41 -11.02 10.42
N VAL A 125 6.59 -12.22 10.98
CA VAL A 125 5.75 -12.77 12.04
C VAL A 125 6.64 -13.17 13.20
N GLY A 126 6.28 -12.74 14.40
CA GLY A 126 6.96 -13.08 15.64
C GLY A 126 6.02 -13.78 16.61
N TRP A 127 6.55 -14.70 17.41
CA TRP A 127 5.89 -15.19 18.60
C TRP A 127 6.44 -14.45 19.81
N LEU A 128 5.60 -13.70 20.51
CA LEU A 128 6.02 -12.90 21.64
C LEU A 128 5.64 -13.59 22.94
N ASN A 129 6.52 -13.43 23.92
CA ASN A 129 6.35 -13.84 25.30
C ASN A 129 6.23 -15.37 25.52
N ALA A 130 6.36 -16.24 24.52
CA ALA A 130 6.34 -17.68 24.76
C ALA A 130 7.52 -18.17 25.63
N PRO A 131 7.29 -19.09 26.60
CA PRO A 131 6.02 -19.70 27.00
C PRO A 131 5.29 -18.96 28.15
N ALA A 132 5.65 -17.71 28.42
CA ALA A 132 5.02 -16.88 29.45
C ALA A 132 3.70 -16.23 28.97
N ASP A 133 2.78 -16.09 29.91
CA ASP A 133 1.49 -15.47 29.70
C ASP A 133 1.56 -13.93 29.85
N PRO A 134 0.91 -13.13 28.98
CA PRO A 134 0.14 -13.53 27.81
C PRO A 134 1.03 -13.82 26.60
N GLU A 135 0.76 -14.91 25.89
CA GLU A 135 1.36 -15.20 24.59
C GLU A 135 0.63 -14.45 23.48
N CYS A 136 1.38 -13.96 22.49
CA CYS A 136 0.77 -13.32 21.33
C CYS A 136 1.59 -13.49 20.06
N LEU A 137 0.88 -13.49 18.92
CA LEU A 137 1.47 -13.38 17.60
C LEU A 137 1.61 -11.92 17.24
N GLU A 138 2.77 -11.52 16.73
CA GLU A 138 3.03 -10.18 16.20
C GLU A 138 3.24 -10.25 14.69
N PHE A 139 2.43 -9.51 13.93
CA PHE A 139 2.57 -9.36 12.49
C PHE A 139 3.11 -7.95 12.19
N ALA A 140 4.29 -7.87 11.60
CA ALA A 140 4.86 -6.59 11.18
C ALA A 140 4.28 -6.18 9.82
N LEU A 141 3.50 -5.10 9.81
CA LEU A 141 2.77 -4.60 8.65
C LEU A 141 3.38 -3.29 8.16
N LEU A 142 3.78 -3.26 6.89
CA LEU A 142 4.27 -2.07 6.23
C LEU A 142 3.15 -1.40 5.45
N TYR A 143 2.72 -0.24 5.92
CA TYR A 143 1.79 0.64 5.23
C TYR A 143 2.58 1.68 4.43
N PRO A 144 2.38 1.79 3.10
CA PRO A 144 2.91 2.93 2.36
C PRO A 144 2.19 4.19 2.85
N ALA A 145 2.91 5.15 3.44
CA ALA A 145 2.28 6.43 3.68
C ALA A 145 2.18 7.21 2.35
N GLY A 146 1.16 8.06 2.24
CA GLY A 146 0.87 8.83 1.04
C GLY A 146 1.96 9.85 0.66
N ARG A 147 1.62 10.75 -0.27
CA ARG A 147 2.46 11.66 -1.09
C ARG A 147 3.70 12.35 -0.45
N TYR A 148 3.84 12.38 0.87
CA TYR A 148 4.99 12.95 1.61
C TYR A 148 5.44 12.16 2.86
N GLY A 149 4.90 10.96 3.12
CA GLY A 149 5.23 10.16 4.30
C GLY A 149 6.10 8.95 3.95
N GLY A 150 7.13 8.68 4.75
CA GLY A 150 7.86 7.41 4.68
C GLY A 150 6.95 6.21 5.00
N ALA A 151 7.39 5.00 4.68
CA ALA A 151 6.63 3.80 5.01
C ALA A 151 6.44 3.67 6.53
N ARG A 152 5.20 3.41 6.97
CA ARG A 152 4.87 3.21 8.38
C ARG A 152 4.88 1.72 8.68
N LEU A 153 5.78 1.32 9.57
CA LEU A 153 5.78 -0.03 10.13
C LEU A 153 4.88 -0.02 11.37
N LEU A 154 3.81 -0.81 11.34
CA LEU A 154 2.93 -1.06 12.47
C LEU A 154 3.00 -2.53 12.86
N SER A 155 2.81 -2.82 14.14
CA SER A 155 2.72 -4.19 14.64
C SER A 155 1.26 -4.54 14.89
N LEU A 156 0.76 -5.60 14.29
CA LEU A 156 -0.55 -6.16 14.65
C LEU A 156 -0.32 -7.31 15.62
N ARG A 157 -0.74 -7.14 16.88
CA ARG A 157 -0.58 -8.18 17.92
C ARG A 157 -1.90 -8.84 18.21
N VAL A 158 -1.88 -10.17 18.25
CA VAL A 158 -3.05 -11.02 18.43
C VAL A 158 -2.81 -11.98 19.59
N PRO A 159 -3.66 -11.98 20.63
CA PRO A 159 -3.50 -12.89 21.77
C PRO A 159 -3.69 -14.35 21.37
N VAL A 160 -2.84 -15.21 21.92
CA VAL A 160 -2.95 -16.67 21.81
C VAL A 160 -3.13 -17.24 23.22
N PRO A 161 -4.35 -17.66 23.61
CA PRO A 161 -4.58 -18.25 24.92
C PRO A 161 -3.91 -19.63 24.99
N PRO A 162 -3.58 -20.14 26.19
CA PRO A 162 -2.95 -21.44 26.34
C PRO A 162 -3.73 -22.58 25.66
N SER A 163 -5.06 -22.51 25.68
CA SER A 163 -5.97 -23.48 25.03
C SER A 163 -5.84 -23.52 23.50
N ALA A 164 -5.34 -22.45 22.88
CA ALA A 164 -5.18 -22.32 21.43
C ALA A 164 -3.73 -22.29 20.98
N ARG A 165 -2.77 -22.66 21.84
CA ARG A 165 -1.34 -22.61 21.52
C ARG A 165 -1.00 -23.39 20.26
N GLU A 166 -1.52 -24.60 20.09
CA GLU A 166 -1.29 -25.41 18.89
C GLU A 166 -1.85 -24.76 17.62
N ALA A 167 -3.04 -24.15 17.71
CA ALA A 167 -3.64 -23.41 16.61
C ALA A 167 -2.78 -22.19 16.25
N GLY A 168 -2.29 -21.47 17.26
CA GLY A 168 -1.33 -20.39 17.10
C GLY A 168 -0.07 -20.84 16.36
N VAL A 169 0.51 -22.00 16.72
CA VAL A 169 1.72 -22.55 16.07
C VAL A 169 1.49 -22.83 14.58
N ARG A 170 0.33 -23.39 14.23
CA ARG A 170 -0.05 -23.59 12.82
C ARG A 170 -0.17 -22.26 12.07
N VAL A 171 -0.79 -21.26 12.68
CA VAL A 171 -0.89 -19.91 12.11
C VAL A 171 0.49 -19.27 11.93
N TYR A 172 1.35 -19.38 12.94
CA TYR A 172 2.72 -18.86 12.89
C TYR A 172 3.47 -19.42 11.68
N HIS A 173 3.52 -20.75 11.55
CA HIS A 173 4.23 -21.39 10.43
C HIS A 173 3.62 -21.09 9.07
N HIS A 174 2.29 -20.99 8.97
CA HIS A 174 1.62 -20.61 7.72
C HIS A 174 2.08 -19.23 7.24
N PHE A 175 2.10 -18.25 8.13
CA PHE A 175 2.51 -16.89 7.75
C PHE A 175 4.02 -16.74 7.64
N GLU A 176 4.80 -17.37 8.50
CA GLU A 176 6.27 -17.40 8.40
C GLU A 176 6.71 -17.93 7.03
N ALA A 177 6.11 -19.02 6.55
CA ALA A 177 6.36 -19.57 5.21
C ALA A 177 5.91 -18.62 4.08
N SER A 178 4.91 -17.78 4.36
CA SER A 178 4.34 -16.84 3.40
C SER A 178 5.07 -15.49 3.35
N VAL A 179 5.84 -15.12 4.38
CA VAL A 179 6.59 -13.86 4.44
C VAL A 179 7.56 -13.80 3.25
N PRO A 180 7.53 -12.73 2.43
CA PRO A 180 8.47 -12.62 1.33
C PRO A 180 9.87 -12.52 1.88
N LYS A 181 10.75 -13.44 1.46
CA LYS A 181 12.19 -13.23 1.61
C LYS A 181 12.55 -11.91 0.95
N PHE A 182 13.31 -11.06 1.63
CA PHE A 182 13.78 -9.79 1.08
C PHE A 182 14.39 -10.03 -0.29
N ARG A 183 13.78 -9.45 -1.33
CA ARG A 183 14.33 -9.44 -2.68
C ARG A 183 14.78 -8.02 -2.96
N PRO A 184 16.07 -7.79 -3.21
CA PRO A 184 16.52 -6.47 -3.63
C PRO A 184 15.76 -6.06 -4.90
N GLY A 185 15.53 -4.76 -5.07
CA GLY A 185 14.76 -4.23 -6.20
C GLY A 185 15.32 -4.68 -7.55
N LEU A 186 14.50 -4.65 -8.61
CA LEU A 186 14.91 -5.09 -9.96
C LEU A 186 16.20 -4.41 -10.43
N ALA A 187 16.36 -3.13 -10.09
CA ALA A 187 17.57 -2.34 -10.31
C ALA A 187 18.84 -3.01 -9.76
N TYR A 188 18.81 -3.56 -8.56
CA TYR A 188 19.95 -4.26 -7.95
C TYR A 188 20.11 -5.70 -8.45
N ARG A 189 19.00 -6.38 -8.80
CA ARG A 189 19.05 -7.79 -9.26
C ARG A 189 19.49 -7.92 -10.71
N ARG A 190 19.06 -7.01 -11.57
CA ARG A 190 19.32 -7.02 -13.02
C ARG A 190 19.54 -5.58 -13.50
N PRO A 191 20.64 -4.92 -13.08
CA PRO A 191 20.91 -3.53 -13.44
C PRO A 191 20.94 -3.33 -14.96
N GLY A 192 21.55 -4.28 -15.71
CA GLY A 192 21.58 -4.24 -17.18
C GLY A 192 20.21 -4.21 -17.85
N LEU A 193 19.20 -4.88 -17.27
CA LEU A 193 17.83 -4.85 -17.82
C LEU A 193 17.19 -3.49 -17.60
N VAL A 194 17.35 -2.91 -16.40
CA VAL A 194 16.82 -1.57 -16.09
C VAL A 194 17.53 -0.50 -16.93
N PHE A 195 18.84 -0.63 -17.16
CA PHE A 195 19.57 0.23 -18.10
C PHE A 195 19.08 0.11 -19.53
N GLY A 196 18.91 -1.13 -20.01
CA GLY A 196 18.41 -1.39 -21.36
C GLY A 196 17.04 -0.74 -21.61
N TRP A 197 16.10 -0.90 -20.67
CA TRP A 197 14.78 -0.27 -20.77
C TRP A 197 14.86 1.26 -20.68
N GLY A 198 15.66 1.81 -19.78
CA GLY A 198 15.81 3.25 -19.61
C GLY A 198 16.45 3.95 -20.81
N ILE A 199 17.51 3.36 -21.38
CA ILE A 199 18.13 3.82 -22.63
C ILE A 199 17.15 3.67 -23.80
N GLY A 200 16.48 2.52 -23.92
CA GLY A 200 15.51 2.27 -24.98
C GLY A 200 14.36 3.29 -24.98
N LEU A 201 13.80 3.58 -23.81
CA LEU A 201 12.75 4.60 -23.68
C LEU A 201 13.26 6.00 -24.01
N THR A 202 14.49 6.34 -23.59
CA THR A 202 15.12 7.62 -23.93
C THR A 202 15.30 7.77 -25.44
N LEU A 203 15.80 6.74 -26.12
CA LEU A 203 15.98 6.74 -27.57
C LEU A 203 14.64 6.84 -28.32
N ALA A 204 13.59 6.17 -27.83
CA ALA A 204 12.25 6.29 -28.39
C ALA A 204 11.71 7.73 -28.29
N CYS A 205 11.89 8.38 -27.14
CA CYS A 205 11.51 9.78 -26.94
C CYS A 205 12.31 10.74 -27.83
N LEU A 206 13.62 10.50 -28.00
CA LEU A 206 14.45 11.27 -28.93
C LEU A 206 14.05 11.05 -30.39
N ALA A 207 13.61 9.85 -30.77
CA ALA A 207 13.09 9.59 -32.10
C ALA A 207 11.80 10.40 -32.37
N VAL A 208 10.89 10.51 -31.40
CA VAL A 208 9.70 11.38 -31.51
C VAL A 208 10.10 12.84 -31.71
N SER A 209 11.09 13.32 -30.96
CA SER A 209 11.64 14.67 -31.17
C SER A 209 12.27 14.83 -32.55
N GLY A 210 12.98 13.81 -33.04
CA GLY A 210 13.60 13.80 -34.37
C GLY A 210 12.56 13.85 -35.49
N VAL A 211 11.42 13.17 -35.32
CA VAL A 211 10.28 13.27 -36.24
C VAL A 211 9.74 14.70 -36.27
N GLY A 212 9.53 15.33 -35.11
CA GLY A 212 9.11 16.73 -35.04
C GLY A 212 10.07 17.66 -35.78
N TRP A 213 11.39 17.46 -35.62
CA TRP A 213 12.41 18.22 -36.32
C TRP A 213 12.39 18.01 -37.84
N LEU A 214 12.22 16.76 -38.29
CA LEU A 214 12.11 16.43 -39.71
C LEU A 214 10.86 17.05 -40.36
N LEU A 215 9.72 17.06 -39.65
CA LEU A 215 8.50 17.69 -40.13
C LEU A 215 8.65 19.21 -40.27
N ALA A 216 9.30 19.86 -39.29
CA ALA A 216 9.62 21.27 -39.36
C ALA A 216 10.58 21.58 -40.53
N ALA A 217 11.63 20.77 -40.73
CA ALA A 217 12.59 20.93 -41.82
C ALA A 217 11.95 20.76 -43.22
N ARG A 218 10.84 20.02 -43.32
CA ARG A 218 10.04 19.87 -44.55
C ARG A 218 9.02 20.98 -44.76
N GLY A 219 9.01 22.02 -43.93
CA GLY A 219 8.14 23.18 -44.07
C GLY A 219 6.70 22.95 -43.60
N MET A 220 6.43 21.90 -42.79
CA MET A 220 5.11 21.70 -42.19
C MET A 220 4.83 22.82 -41.18
N ALA A 221 3.78 23.61 -41.43
CA ALA A 221 3.33 24.67 -40.53
C ALA A 221 2.36 24.14 -39.46
N GLY A 222 2.32 24.81 -38.31
CA GLY A 222 1.44 24.51 -37.18
C GLY A 222 2.18 24.10 -35.90
N ASP A 223 1.43 23.82 -34.82
CA ASP A 223 2.00 23.56 -33.49
C ASP A 223 2.52 22.13 -33.33
N LEU A 224 2.08 21.20 -34.18
CA LEU A 224 2.39 19.77 -34.06
C LEU A 224 3.91 19.45 -34.10
N PRO A 225 4.73 19.99 -35.03
CA PRO A 225 6.17 19.76 -35.02
C PRO A 225 6.84 20.25 -33.73
N ALA A 226 6.45 21.43 -33.24
CA ALA A 226 6.97 22.01 -32.00
C ALA A 226 6.58 21.17 -30.77
N ILE A 227 5.32 20.72 -30.70
CA ILE A 227 4.83 19.84 -29.63
C ILE A 227 5.62 18.52 -29.60
N LEU A 228 5.86 17.88 -30.75
CA LEU A 228 6.60 16.62 -30.83
C LEU A 228 8.07 16.79 -30.41
N MET A 229 8.72 17.88 -30.83
CA MET A 229 10.09 18.21 -30.42
C MET A 229 10.20 18.39 -28.90
N VAL A 230 9.36 19.27 -28.35
CA VAL A 230 9.42 19.61 -26.92
C VAL A 230 9.00 18.42 -26.05
N SER A 231 7.91 17.74 -26.40
CA SER A 231 7.43 16.58 -25.62
C SER A 231 8.41 15.40 -25.68
N GLY A 232 9.02 15.12 -26.84
CA GLY A 232 10.04 14.08 -26.97
C GLY A 232 11.29 14.37 -26.14
N LEU A 233 11.80 15.61 -26.17
CA LEU A 233 12.95 16.01 -25.35
C LEU A 233 12.64 15.94 -23.86
N VAL A 234 11.53 16.55 -23.41
CA VAL A 234 11.14 16.59 -22.00
C VAL A 234 10.87 15.18 -21.47
N ALA A 235 10.13 14.35 -22.22
CA ALA A 235 9.84 12.98 -21.82
C ALA A 235 11.07 12.08 -21.82
N GLY A 236 12.09 12.37 -22.65
CA GLY A 236 13.36 11.62 -22.68
C GLY A 236 14.29 11.91 -21.51
N ILE A 237 14.20 13.10 -20.89
CA ILE A 237 15.04 13.48 -19.74
C ILE A 237 14.72 12.62 -18.52
N CYS A 238 13.44 12.36 -18.24
CA CYS A 238 13.01 11.57 -17.07
C CYS A 238 13.61 10.14 -17.02
N PRO A 239 13.48 9.29 -18.06
CA PRO A 239 14.07 7.96 -18.06
C PRO A 239 15.59 8.00 -18.08
N LEU A 240 16.21 8.99 -18.72
CA LEU A 240 17.66 9.17 -18.70
C LEU A 240 18.17 9.44 -17.28
N LEU A 241 17.53 10.36 -16.54
CA LEU A 241 17.87 10.67 -15.16
C LEU A 241 17.69 9.45 -14.25
N VAL A 242 16.58 8.71 -14.39
CA VAL A 242 16.36 7.46 -13.64
C VAL A 242 17.43 6.42 -13.96
N THR A 243 17.82 6.29 -15.23
CA THR A 243 18.87 5.36 -15.68
C THR A 243 20.22 5.71 -15.06
N VAL A 244 20.60 6.99 -15.09
CA VAL A 244 21.86 7.48 -14.48
C VAL A 244 21.84 7.28 -12.97
N LEU A 245 20.74 7.60 -12.30
CA LEU A 245 20.60 7.43 -10.85
C LEU A 245 20.71 5.95 -10.46
N VAL A 246 20.01 5.06 -11.17
CA VAL A 246 20.14 3.62 -10.96
C VAL A 246 21.58 3.16 -11.22
N ALA A 247 22.26 3.71 -12.23
CA ALA A 247 23.65 3.36 -12.53
C ALA A 247 24.58 3.75 -11.38
N LEU A 248 24.43 4.96 -10.85
CA LEU A 248 25.22 5.45 -9.73
C LEU A 248 24.98 4.64 -8.45
N ILE A 249 23.73 4.22 -8.19
CA ILE A 249 23.34 3.50 -6.97
C ILE A 249 23.70 2.00 -7.03
N THR A 250 23.59 1.39 -8.22
CA THR A 250 23.71 -0.07 -8.37
C THR A 250 25.10 -0.52 -8.83
N GLN A 251 25.93 0.38 -9.37
CA GLN A 251 27.33 0.07 -9.67
C GLN A 251 28.15 0.18 -8.36
N PRO A 252 28.67 -0.92 -7.80
CA PRO A 252 29.68 -0.83 -6.76
C PRO A 252 30.89 -0.23 -7.46
N TRP A 253 31.24 1.02 -7.16
CA TRP A 253 32.44 1.63 -7.70
C TRP A 253 33.60 0.68 -7.42
N LYS A 254 34.23 0.23 -8.52
CA LYS A 254 35.30 -0.78 -8.53
C LYS A 254 36.28 -0.48 -7.39
N LYS A 255 36.23 -1.29 -6.32
CA LYS A 255 37.42 -1.48 -5.49
C LYS A 255 38.41 -2.22 -6.39
N LYS A 256 39.22 -1.45 -7.10
CA LYS A 256 40.55 -1.92 -7.50
C LYS A 256 41.41 -1.97 -6.26
#